data_AF-A0AA42RWG8-F1
#
_entry.id   AF-A0AA42RWG8-F1
#
_cell.length_a   1.000
_cell.length_b   1.000
_cell.length_c   1.000
_cell.angle_alpha   90.00
_cell.angle_beta   90.00
_cell.angle_gamma   90.00
#
_symmetry.space_group_name_H-M   'P 1'
#
loop_
_entity.id
_entity.type
_entity.pdbx_description
1 polymer ?
#
loop_
_entity_poly.entity_id
_entity_poly.type
_entity_poly.pdbx_seq_one_letter_code
_entity_poly.pdbx_strand_id
1 'polypeptide(L)'
;MSDTPSLIRKLVIRLLGLVLVLPVVLVTGYWAMFAVILLPGMIYNGFNDPWDYQLSRVGLAIVVVIGLFGVNTGIKLYRHFLRSNRAPEWIGSAWAGLGCGTVANLAIMCWFPGSPWFMVFLGWPLLGCAVFALLLLQSTRGTRTRARLKA
;
A
#
# COMPACT_ATOMS: atom_id res chain seq x y z
N MET A 1 -30.75 -2.76 -10.09
CA MET A 1 -29.34 -2.61 -10.55
C MET A 1 -28.48 -3.57 -9.76
N SER A 2 -27.97 -4.64 -10.38
CA SER A 2 -27.24 -5.68 -9.65
C SER A 2 -25.96 -5.09 -9.04
N ASP A 3 -25.77 -5.28 -7.73
CA ASP A 3 -24.56 -4.83 -7.03
C ASP A 3 -23.31 -5.66 -7.40
N THR A 4 -23.47 -6.66 -8.27
CA THR A 4 -22.41 -7.48 -8.83
C THR A 4 -21.63 -6.71 -9.91
N PRO A 5 -20.29 -6.63 -9.81
CA PRO A 5 -19.46 -6.03 -10.85
C PRO A 5 -19.60 -6.78 -12.17
N SER A 6 -19.69 -6.02 -13.26
CA SER A 6 -19.69 -6.57 -14.63
C SER A 6 -18.43 -7.41 -14.88
N LEU A 7 -18.53 -8.38 -15.80
CA LEU A 7 -17.41 -9.26 -16.15
C LEU A 7 -16.17 -8.46 -16.59
N ILE A 8 -16.36 -7.41 -17.38
CA ILE A 8 -15.29 -6.49 -17.81
C ILE A 8 -14.61 -5.85 -16.60
N ARG A 9 -15.38 -5.35 -15.63
CA ARG A 9 -14.83 -4.72 -14.41
C ARG A 9 -14.05 -5.73 -13.57
N LYS A 10 -14.54 -6.97 -13.44
CA LYS A 10 -13.78 -8.04 -12.76
C LYS A 10 -12.47 -8.34 -13.48
N LEU A 11 -12.46 -8.32 -14.81
CA LEU A 11 -11.27 -8.54 -15.63
C LEU A 11 -10.24 -7.41 -15.44
N VAL A 12 -10.69 -6.15 -15.47
CA VAL A 12 -9.86 -4.97 -15.17
C VAL A 12 -9.28 -5.03 -13.76
N ILE A 13 -10.09 -5.38 -12.76
CA ILE A 13 -9.59 -5.51 -11.39
C ILE A 13 -8.59 -6.65 -11.28
N ARG A 14 -8.81 -7.81 -11.93
CA ARG A 14 -7.83 -8.90 -11.96
C ARG A 14 -6.51 -8.50 -12.61
N LEU A 15 -6.57 -7.76 -13.73
CA LEU A 15 -5.39 -7.19 -14.39
C LEU A 15 -4.65 -6.24 -13.44
N LEU A 16 -5.37 -5.38 -12.72
CA LEU A 16 -4.78 -4.53 -11.68
C LEU A 16 -4.14 -5.36 -10.56
N GLY A 17 -4.77 -6.46 -10.15
CA GLY A 17 -4.19 -7.41 -9.22
C GLY A 17 -2.85 -7.97 -9.70
N LEU A 18 -2.78 -8.36 -10.97
CA LEU A 18 -1.61 -8.99 -11.57
C LEU A 18 -0.47 -8.01 -11.86
N VAL A 19 -0.80 -6.79 -12.31
CA VAL A 19 0.19 -5.79 -12.76
C VAL A 19 0.65 -4.86 -11.64
N LEU A 20 -0.19 -4.63 -10.63
CA LEU A 20 0.10 -3.69 -9.54
C LEU A 20 0.23 -4.41 -8.20
N VAL A 21 -0.82 -5.12 -7.76
CA VAL A 21 -0.84 -5.68 -6.40
C VAL A 21 0.21 -6.78 -6.24
N LEU A 22 0.31 -7.71 -7.19
CA LEU A 22 1.21 -8.85 -7.10
C LEU A 22 2.69 -8.43 -7.07
N PRO A 23 3.19 -7.56 -7.97
CA PRO A 23 4.57 -7.09 -7.90
C PRO A 23 4.86 -6.33 -6.61
N VAL A 24 3.95 -5.46 -6.16
CA VAL A 24 4.12 -4.71 -4.91
C VAL A 24 4.20 -5.66 -3.72
N VAL A 25 3.32 -6.67 -3.65
CA VAL A 25 3.35 -7.66 -2.56
C VAL A 25 4.62 -8.50 -2.58
N LEU A 26 5.11 -8.91 -3.77
CA LEU A 26 6.35 -9.66 -3.89
C LEU A 26 7.57 -8.84 -3.45
N VAL A 27 7.66 -7.59 -3.92
CA VAL A 27 8.73 -6.67 -3.55
C VAL A 27 8.69 -6.38 -2.05
N THR A 28 7.53 -6.01 -1.50
CA THR A 28 7.40 -5.78 -0.05
C THR A 28 7.72 -7.04 0.75
N GLY A 29 7.26 -8.23 0.31
CA GLY A 29 7.57 -9.49 0.98
C GLY A 29 9.06 -9.81 0.99
N TYR A 30 9.75 -9.60 -0.13
CA TYR A 30 11.20 -9.75 -0.24
C TYR A 30 11.94 -8.80 0.70
N TRP A 31 11.61 -7.51 0.66
CA TRP A 31 12.25 -6.51 1.52
C TRP A 31 11.91 -6.69 3.00
N ALA A 32 10.70 -7.14 3.34
CA ALA A 32 10.33 -7.43 4.72
C ALA A 32 11.11 -8.64 5.26
N MET A 33 11.26 -9.71 4.48
CA MET A 33 12.12 -10.83 4.88
C MET A 33 13.58 -10.40 5.03
N PHE A 34 14.09 -9.60 4.09
CA PHE A 34 15.44 -9.04 4.17
C PHE A 34 15.64 -8.19 5.44
N ALA A 35 14.66 -7.35 5.78
CA ALA A 35 14.68 -6.54 7.00
C ALA A 35 14.68 -7.41 8.28
N VAL A 36 13.86 -8.48 8.32
CA VAL A 36 13.80 -9.42 9.45
C VAL A 36 15.14 -10.14 9.66
N ILE A 37 15.90 -10.41 8.59
CA ILE A 37 17.22 -11.06 8.68
C ILE A 37 18.30 -10.05 9.09
N LEU A 38 18.28 -8.83 8.52
CA LEU A 38 19.30 -7.82 8.79
C LEU A 38 19.16 -7.14 10.15
N LEU A 39 17.94 -6.83 10.60
CA LEU A 39 17.70 -6.10 11.85
C LEU A 39 18.37 -6.80 13.06
N PRO A 40 18.23 -8.12 13.27
CA PRO A 40 18.93 -8.83 14.34
C PRO A 40 20.45 -8.78 14.19
N GLY A 41 20.98 -8.92 12.97
CA GLY A 41 22.42 -8.85 12.71
C GLY A 41 23.01 -7.46 13.01
N MET A 42 22.24 -6.40 12.77
CA MET A 42 22.61 -5.03 13.13
C MET A 42 22.56 -4.80 14.65
N ILE A 43 21.56 -5.36 15.34
CA ILE A 43 21.43 -5.27 16.81
C ILE A 43 22.60 -5.96 17.51
N TYR A 44 23.03 -7.13 17.03
CA TYR A 44 24.09 -7.91 17.67
C TYR A 44 25.48 -7.27 17.57
N ASN A 45 25.78 -6.56 16.47
CA ASN A 45 27.09 -5.97 16.22
C ASN A 45 27.25 -4.49 16.67
N GLY A 46 26.17 -3.81 17.10
CA GLY A 46 26.11 -2.34 17.05
C GLY A 46 25.87 -1.58 18.36
N PHE A 47 26.13 -2.16 19.54
CA PHE A 47 25.99 -1.40 20.80
C PHE A 47 26.99 -0.23 20.93
N ASN A 48 28.08 -0.25 20.18
CA ASN A 48 29.07 0.84 20.12
C ASN A 48 28.93 1.76 18.89
N ASP A 49 27.90 1.57 18.06
CA ASP A 49 27.71 2.41 16.87
C ASP A 49 27.23 3.82 17.24
N PRO A 50 27.61 4.86 16.45
CA PRO A 50 27.12 6.22 16.64
C PRO A 50 25.60 6.30 16.63
N TRP A 51 25.04 7.24 17.41
CA TRP A 51 23.60 7.42 17.61
C TRP A 51 22.80 7.55 16.30
N ASP A 52 23.39 8.17 15.27
CA ASP A 52 22.77 8.33 13.94
C ASP A 52 22.47 7.00 13.23
N TYR A 53 23.31 5.98 13.44
CA TYR A 53 23.09 4.64 12.91
C TYR A 53 21.96 3.92 13.66
N GLN A 54 21.83 4.15 14.97
CA GLN A 54 20.74 3.58 15.76
C GLN A 54 19.39 4.20 15.38
N LEU A 55 19.34 5.53 15.21
CA LEU A 55 18.17 6.25 14.70
C LEU A 55 17.74 5.76 13.32
N SER A 56 18.70 5.53 12.41
CA SER A 56 18.41 5.01 11.07
C SER A 56 17.79 3.61 11.10
N ARG A 57 18.24 2.74 12.02
CA ARG A 57 17.68 1.38 12.19
C ARG A 57 16.26 1.40 12.74
N VAL A 58 16.02 2.23 13.76
CA VAL A 58 14.68 2.43 14.33
C VAL A 58 13.74 3.02 13.28
N GLY A 59 14.22 4.03 12.53
CA GLY A 59 13.49 4.62 11.42
C GLY A 59 13.12 3.61 10.34
N LEU A 60 14.06 2.75 9.93
CA LEU A 60 13.81 1.68 8.98
C LEU A 60 12.74 0.70 9.49
N ALA A 61 12.82 0.28 10.76
CA ALA A 61 11.84 -0.62 11.37
C ALA A 61 10.43 0.01 11.38
N ILE A 62 10.32 1.29 11.75
CA ILE A 62 9.06 2.03 11.73
C ILE A 62 8.50 2.09 10.31
N VAL A 63 9.32 2.45 9.31
CA VAL A 63 8.89 2.53 7.91
C VAL A 63 8.44 1.17 7.37
N VAL A 64 9.12 0.08 7.74
CA VAL A 64 8.69 -1.28 7.37
C VAL A 64 7.32 -1.60 7.96
N VAL A 65 7.08 -1.32 9.25
CA VAL A 65 5.79 -1.58 9.89
C VAL A 65 4.66 -0.76 9.23
N ILE A 66 4.90 0.53 9.00
CA ILE A 66 3.95 1.43 8.33
C ILE A 66 3.68 0.95 6.89
N GLY A 67 4.73 0.56 6.16
CA GLY A 67 4.63 0.04 4.80
C GLY A 67 3.81 -1.24 4.73
N LEU A 68 4.05 -2.19 5.65
CA LEU A 68 3.28 -3.43 5.76
C LEU A 68 1.80 -3.18 6.05
N PHE A 69 1.50 -2.20 6.91
CA PHE A 69 0.13 -1.77 7.15
C PHE A 69 -0.55 -1.25 5.88
N GLY A 70 0.16 -0.44 5.09
CA GLY A 70 -0.33 0.05 3.81
C GLY A 70 -0.57 -1.05 2.77
N VAL A 71 0.37 -2.00 2.64
CA VAL A 71 0.22 -3.13 1.72
C VAL A 71 -0.93 -4.04 2.12
N ASN A 72 -1.07 -4.36 3.42
CA ASN A 72 -2.20 -5.14 3.91
C ASN A 72 -3.55 -4.47 3.61
N THR A 73 -3.60 -3.14 3.75
CA THR A 73 -4.78 -2.35 3.38
C THR A 73 -5.06 -2.41 1.87
N GLY A 74 -4.03 -2.31 1.03
CA GLY A 74 -4.14 -2.49 -0.42
C GLY A 74 -4.68 -3.86 -0.82
N ILE A 75 -4.20 -4.94 -0.20
CA ILE A 75 -4.70 -6.30 -0.42
C ILE A 75 -6.16 -6.43 0.01
N LYS A 76 -6.53 -5.88 1.17
CA LYS A 76 -7.93 -5.85 1.63
C LYS A 76 -8.83 -5.09 0.66
N LEU A 77 -8.39 -3.93 0.16
CA LEU A 77 -9.14 -3.14 -0.82
C LEU A 77 -9.31 -3.89 -2.14
N TYR A 78 -8.25 -4.52 -2.62
CA TYR A 78 -8.29 -5.35 -3.83
C TYR A 78 -9.32 -6.48 -3.70
N ARG A 79 -9.27 -7.24 -2.59
CA ARG A 79 -10.23 -8.32 -2.33
C ARG A 79 -11.67 -7.82 -2.19
N HIS A 80 -11.85 -6.64 -1.57
CA HIS A 80 -13.16 -6.01 -1.44
C HIS A 80 -13.73 -5.63 -2.81
N PHE A 81 -12.97 -4.90 -3.62
CA PHE A 81 -13.42 -4.44 -4.93
C PHE A 81 -13.61 -5.58 -5.95
N LEU A 82 -12.92 -6.71 -5.79
CA LEU A 82 -13.23 -7.92 -6.55
C LEU A 82 -14.64 -8.47 -6.30
N ARG A 83 -15.18 -8.25 -5.08
CA ARG A 83 -16.46 -8.81 -4.63
C ARG A 83 -17.60 -7.79 -4.66
N SER A 84 -17.32 -6.52 -4.40
CA SER A 84 -18.32 -5.48 -4.22
C SER A 84 -17.88 -4.14 -4.80
N ASN A 85 -18.83 -3.40 -5.38
CA ASN A 85 -18.62 -2.04 -5.86
C ASN A 85 -18.93 -0.96 -4.82
N ARG A 86 -19.43 -1.36 -3.65
CA ARG A 86 -19.83 -0.45 -2.58
C ARG A 86 -18.60 0.03 -1.81
N ALA A 87 -18.72 1.23 -1.23
CA ALA A 87 -17.72 1.72 -0.30
C ALA A 87 -17.58 0.74 0.89
N PRO A 88 -16.35 0.37 1.30
CA PRO A 88 -16.15 -0.46 2.48
C PRO A 88 -16.59 0.31 3.73
N GLU A 89 -17.14 -0.40 4.72
CA GLU A 89 -17.50 0.20 6.03
C GLU A 89 -16.27 0.78 6.76
N TRP A 90 -15.10 0.21 6.51
CA TRP A 90 -13.81 0.62 7.04
C TRP A 90 -13.11 1.69 6.17
N ILE A 91 -13.86 2.54 5.46
CA ILE A 91 -13.28 3.54 4.54
C ILE A 91 -12.26 4.49 5.20
N GLY A 92 -12.48 4.88 6.46
CA GLY A 92 -11.52 5.72 7.18
C GLY A 92 -10.17 5.03 7.38
N SER A 93 -10.21 3.75 7.78
CA SER A 93 -9.01 2.91 7.91
C SER A 93 -8.36 2.64 6.54
N ALA A 94 -9.16 2.54 5.47
CA ALA A 94 -8.66 2.39 4.12
C ALA A 94 -7.80 3.59 3.68
N TRP A 95 -8.28 4.81 3.95
CA TRP A 95 -7.52 6.03 3.67
C TRP A 95 -6.26 6.13 4.51
N ALA A 96 -6.35 5.82 5.81
CA ALA A 96 -5.18 5.80 6.67
C ALA A 96 -4.13 4.81 6.17
N GLY A 97 -4.53 3.59 5.79
CA GLY A 97 -3.62 2.59 5.27
C GLY A 97 -2.99 2.98 3.93
N LEU A 98 -3.75 3.57 3.00
CA LEU A 98 -3.20 4.11 1.75
C LEU A 98 -2.21 5.25 2.02
N GLY A 99 -2.52 6.13 2.98
CA GLY A 99 -1.63 7.18 3.45
C GLY A 99 -0.33 6.61 4.04
N CYS A 100 -0.43 5.63 4.93
CA CYS A 100 0.73 4.92 5.49
C CYS A 100 1.60 4.30 4.39
N GLY A 101 0.99 3.59 3.43
CA GLY A 101 1.73 3.01 2.30
C GLY A 101 2.44 4.07 1.45
N THR A 102 1.81 5.21 1.24
CA THR A 102 2.37 6.34 0.48
C THR A 102 3.55 6.98 1.21
N VAL A 103 3.38 7.28 2.50
CA VAL A 103 4.43 7.88 3.35
C VAL A 103 5.62 6.94 3.49
N ALA A 104 5.39 5.65 3.76
CA ALA A 104 6.47 4.67 3.85
C ALA A 104 7.25 4.57 2.53
N ASN A 105 6.54 4.56 1.40
CA ASN A 105 7.18 4.47 0.10
C ASN A 105 8.00 5.72 -0.24
N LEU A 106 7.47 6.92 0.05
CA LEU A 106 8.23 8.18 -0.09
C LEU A 106 9.44 8.22 0.83
N ALA A 107 9.31 7.77 2.09
CA ALA A 107 10.43 7.71 3.03
C ALA A 107 11.56 6.81 2.50
N ILE A 108 11.22 5.65 1.93
CA ILE A 108 12.19 4.74 1.30
C ILE A 108 12.86 5.43 0.09
N MET A 109 12.09 6.13 -0.76
CA MET A 109 12.66 6.86 -1.91
C MET A 109 13.62 7.98 -1.48
N CYS A 110 13.33 8.67 -0.36
CA CYS A 110 14.22 9.68 0.20
C CYS A 110 15.49 9.09 0.82
N TRP A 111 15.38 7.92 1.47
CA TRP A 111 16.54 7.25 2.09
C TRP A 111 17.49 6.61 1.09
N PHE A 112 16.95 6.11 -0.02
CA PHE A 112 17.71 5.48 -1.08
C PHE A 112 17.56 6.29 -2.37
N PRO A 113 18.23 7.47 -2.48
CA PRO A 113 18.33 8.24 -3.72
C PRO A 113 19.27 7.51 -4.69
N GLY A 114 18.85 6.32 -5.13
CA GLY A 114 19.59 5.50 -6.06
C GLY A 114 19.35 5.92 -7.51
N SER A 115 19.82 5.05 -8.41
CA SER A 115 19.61 5.13 -9.85
C SER A 115 18.16 5.50 -10.23
N PRO A 116 17.92 6.27 -11.30
CA PRO A 116 16.57 6.63 -11.76
C PRO A 116 15.66 5.41 -11.98
N TRP A 117 16.22 4.25 -12.30
CA TRP A 117 15.48 2.98 -12.37
C TRP A 117 14.85 2.57 -11.03
N PHE A 118 15.53 2.86 -9.93
CA PHE A 118 15.04 2.62 -8.57
C PHE A 118 13.82 3.49 -8.25
N MET A 119 13.80 4.74 -8.74
CA MET A 119 12.64 5.62 -8.61
C MET A 119 11.43 5.13 -9.42
N VAL A 120 11.64 4.57 -10.61
CA VAL A 120 10.55 3.98 -11.41
C VAL A 120 9.95 2.76 -10.72
N PHE A 121 10.80 1.86 -10.20
CA PHE A 121 10.33 0.68 -9.46
C PHE A 121 9.61 1.04 -8.16
N LEU A 122 10.13 2.02 -7.40
CA LEU A 122 9.48 2.52 -6.18
C LEU A 122 8.28 3.43 -6.47
N GLY A 123 8.11 3.93 -7.70
CA GLY A 123 6.93 4.69 -8.10
C GLY A 123 5.69 3.81 -8.30
N TRP A 124 5.87 2.52 -8.59
CA TRP A 124 4.77 1.57 -8.84
C TRP A 124 3.79 1.43 -7.65
N PRO A 125 4.25 1.27 -6.39
CA PRO A 125 3.40 1.32 -5.22
C PRO A 125 2.54 2.59 -5.10
N LEU A 126 3.07 3.76 -5.47
CA LEU A 126 2.32 5.03 -5.45
C LEU A 126 1.17 5.01 -6.44
N LEU A 127 1.43 4.46 -7.64
CA LEU A 127 0.40 4.31 -8.66
C LEU A 127 -0.72 3.37 -8.17
N GLY A 128 -0.36 2.30 -7.47
CA GLY A 128 -1.33 1.43 -6.79
C GLY A 128 -2.18 2.18 -5.76
N CYS A 129 -1.54 2.99 -4.91
CA CYS A 129 -2.25 3.80 -3.92
C CYS A 129 -3.21 4.79 -4.58
N ALA A 130 -2.77 5.46 -5.65
CA ALA A 130 -3.60 6.40 -6.41
C ALA A 130 -4.81 5.72 -7.04
N VAL A 131 -4.64 4.54 -7.63
CA VAL A 131 -5.76 3.80 -8.23
C VAL A 131 -6.76 3.35 -7.16
N PHE A 132 -6.29 2.82 -6.02
CA PHE A 132 -7.19 2.47 -4.92
C PHE A 132 -7.91 3.67 -4.30
N ALA A 133 -7.23 4.81 -4.18
CA ALA A 133 -7.83 6.07 -3.75
C ALA A 133 -8.93 6.53 -4.72
N LEU A 134 -8.69 6.42 -6.03
CA LEU A 134 -9.70 6.71 -7.05
C LEU A 134 -10.90 5.78 -6.96
N LEU A 135 -10.69 4.47 -6.78
CA LEU A 135 -11.75 3.49 -6.60
C LEU A 135 -12.59 3.79 -5.34
N LEU A 136 -11.94 4.16 -4.24
CA LEU A 136 -12.62 4.61 -3.03
C LEU A 136 -13.46 5.86 -3.30
N LEU A 137 -12.90 6.90 -3.92
CA LEU A 137 -13.63 8.13 -4.27
C LEU A 137 -14.86 7.86 -5.14
N GLN A 138 -14.72 7.00 -6.15
CA GLN A 138 -15.84 6.61 -7.02
C GLN A 138 -16.94 5.88 -6.24
N SER A 139 -16.56 4.96 -5.34
CA SER A 139 -17.52 4.21 -4.51
C SER A 139 -18.29 5.11 -3.53
N THR A 140 -17.63 6.12 -2.96
CA THR A 140 -18.24 7.08 -2.04
C THR A 140 -19.21 8.02 -2.77
N ARG A 141 -18.84 8.49 -3.98
CA ARG A 141 -19.71 9.31 -4.82
C ARG A 141 -21.00 8.58 -5.18
N GLY A 142 -20.91 7.32 -5.62
CA GLY A 142 -22.08 6.50 -5.93
C GLY A 142 -23.00 6.27 -4.73
N THR A 143 -22.44 6.20 -3.53
CA THR A 143 -23.21 6.02 -2.29
C THR A 143 -23.97 7.31 -1.92
N ARG A 144 -23.34 8.49 -2.05
CA ARG A 144 -24.00 9.79 -1.81
C ARG A 144 -25.15 10.07 -2.79
N THR A 145 -24.97 9.74 -4.07
CA THR A 145 -26.03 9.95 -5.08
C THR A 145 -27.25 9.08 -4.79
N ARG A 146 -27.05 7.83 -4.34
CA ARG A 146 -28.16 6.95 -3.91
C ARG A 146 -28.86 7.44 -2.65
N ALA A 147 -28.14 8.05 -1.71
CA ALA A 147 -28.74 8.61 -0.50
C ALA A 147 -29.63 9.83 -0.81
N ARG A 148 -29.22 10.69 -1.75
CA ARG A 148 -30.02 11.85 -2.20
C ARG A 148 -31.29 11.49 -2.98
N LEU A 149 -31.33 10.33 -3.65
CA LEU A 149 -32.51 9.88 -4.39
C LEU A 149 -33.55 9.18 -3.51
N LYS A 150 -33.23 8.93 -2.23
CA LYS A 150 -34.11 8.29 -1.25
C LYS A 150 -34.67 9.27 -0.21
N ALA A 151 -34.20 10.51 -0.22
CA ALA A 151 -34.69 11.61 0.61
C ALA A 151 -35.66 12.45 -0.21
#